data_AF-A0A839EWW6-F1
#
_entry.id   AF-A0A839EWW6-F1
#
_cell.length_a   1.000
_cell.length_b   1.000
_cell.length_c   1.000
_cell.angle_alpha   90.00
_cell.angle_beta   90.00
_cell.angle_gamma   90.00
#
_symmetry.space_group_name_H-M   'P 1'
#
loop_
_entity.id
_entity.type
_entity.pdbx_description
1 polymer ?
#
loop_
_entity_poly.entity_id
_entity_poly.type
_entity_poly.pdbx_seq_one_letter_code
_entity_poly.pdbx_strand_id
1 'polypeptide(L)'
;MKRNFVFVATAIATCAILVGCGVDPQKATAALNAQGISDVTIGDHAFFGCGESDSRASEFRGTGANGKPVTGVVCSAWLKGITVRYD
;
A
#
# COMPACT_ATOMS: atom_id res chain seq x y z
N MET A 1 -10.20 -38.55 12.19
CA MET A 1 -10.62 -37.54 11.18
C MET A 1 -10.80 -36.13 11.77
N LYS A 2 -11.48 -35.95 12.91
CA LYS A 2 -11.75 -34.63 13.53
C LYS A 2 -10.49 -33.86 13.95
N ARG A 3 -9.46 -34.56 14.43
CA ARG A 3 -8.21 -33.96 14.91
C ARG A 3 -7.35 -33.37 13.79
N ASN A 4 -7.27 -34.03 12.63
CA ASN A 4 -6.57 -33.51 11.45
C ASN A 4 -7.33 -32.34 10.80
N PHE A 5 -8.67 -32.37 10.84
CA PHE A 5 -9.49 -31.26 10.36
C PHE A 5 -9.29 -29.99 11.20
N VAL A 6 -9.16 -30.13 12.53
CA VAL A 6 -8.83 -29.00 13.42
C VAL A 6 -7.43 -28.46 13.12
N PHE A 7 -6.40 -29.31 12.98
CA PHE A 7 -5.05 -28.85 12.65
C PHE A 7 -4.96 -28.13 11.29
N VAL A 8 -5.66 -28.64 10.27
CA VAL A 8 -5.73 -28.01 8.94
C VAL A 8 -6.49 -26.68 9.01
N ALA A 9 -7.59 -26.61 9.75
CA ALA A 9 -8.34 -25.36 9.93
C ALA A 9 -7.51 -24.28 10.66
N THR A 10 -6.74 -24.66 11.69
CA THR A 10 -5.87 -23.73 12.43
C THR A 10 -4.70 -23.25 11.56
N ALA A 11 -4.13 -24.11 10.71
CA ALA A 11 -3.07 -23.71 9.77
C ALA A 11 -3.57 -22.71 8.71
N ILE A 12 -4.76 -22.93 8.15
CA ILE A 12 -5.39 -22.03 7.16
C ILE A 12 -5.74 -20.68 7.78
N ALA A 13 -6.25 -20.66 9.02
CA ALA A 13 -6.59 -19.42 9.72
C ALA A 13 -5.36 -18.52 9.97
N THR A 14 -4.18 -19.11 10.17
CA THR A 14 -2.94 -18.37 10.43
C THR A 14 -2.38 -17.72 9.16
N CYS A 15 -2.49 -18.38 8.00
CA CYS A 15 -2.01 -17.83 6.72
C CYS A 15 -2.86 -16.67 6.20
N ALA A 16 -4.14 -16.57 6.57
CA ALA A 16 -5.04 -15.51 6.11
C ALA A 16 -4.73 -14.12 6.70
N ILE A 17 -3.88 -14.03 7.72
CA ILE A 17 -3.57 -12.77 8.43
C ILE A 17 -2.45 -11.97 7.71
N LEU A 18 -1.78 -12.56 6.73
CA LEU A 18 -0.59 -11.98 6.09
C LEU A 18 -0.89 -11.12 4.84
N VAL A 19 -2.14 -11.04 4.38
CA VAL A 19 -2.50 -10.37 3.11
C VAL A 19 -2.67 -8.85 3.19
N GLY A 20 -2.01 -8.17 4.14
CA GLY A 20 -2.35 -6.80 4.49
C GLY A 20 -1.22 -5.82 4.79
N CYS A 21 -0.03 -5.92 4.20
CA CYS A 21 1.08 -5.00 4.50
C CYS A 21 1.30 -3.86 3.47
N GLY A 22 0.49 -3.78 2.40
CA GLY A 22 0.55 -2.72 1.39
C GLY A 22 -0.54 -1.66 1.55
N VAL A 23 -0.31 -0.49 0.95
CA VAL A 23 -1.39 0.50 0.73
C VAL A 23 -2.37 -0.07 -0.30
N ASP A 24 -3.67 0.22 -0.13
CA ASP A 24 -4.68 -0.12 -1.14
C ASP A 24 -4.34 0.61 -2.45
N PRO A 25 -4.01 -0.13 -3.54
CA PRO A 25 -3.51 0.48 -4.77
C PRO A 25 -4.58 1.32 -5.46
N GLN A 26 -5.87 0.97 -5.36
CA GLN A 26 -6.94 1.78 -5.95
C GLN A 26 -7.06 3.13 -5.23
N LYS A 27 -6.99 3.14 -3.90
CA LYS A 27 -7.01 4.39 -3.10
C LYS A 27 -5.75 5.23 -3.32
N ALA A 28 -4.58 4.60 -3.42
CA ALA A 28 -3.33 5.27 -3.71
C ALA A 28 -3.39 5.95 -5.09
N THR A 29 -3.78 5.22 -6.14
CA THR A 29 -3.92 5.77 -7.49
C THR A 29 -4.97 6.87 -7.54
N ALA A 30 -6.12 6.73 -6.88
CA ALA A 30 -7.14 7.77 -6.84
C ALA A 30 -6.60 9.07 -6.18
N ALA A 31 -5.84 8.94 -5.08
CA ALA A 31 -5.23 10.08 -4.41
C ALA A 31 -4.16 10.78 -5.26
N LEU A 32 -3.35 10.00 -6.00
CA LEU A 32 -2.33 10.54 -6.91
C LEU A 32 -2.97 11.23 -8.12
N ASN A 33 -4.01 10.63 -8.71
CA ASN A 33 -4.78 11.24 -9.81
C ASN A 33 -5.45 12.55 -9.38
N ALA A 34 -5.96 12.63 -8.14
CA ALA A 34 -6.52 13.87 -7.60
C ALA A 34 -5.49 15.01 -7.46
N GLN A 35 -4.20 14.69 -7.44
CA GLN A 35 -3.09 15.66 -7.45
C GLN A 35 -2.57 15.96 -8.88
N GLY A 36 -3.22 15.42 -9.91
CA GLY A 36 -2.83 15.63 -11.30
C GLY A 36 -1.67 14.74 -11.75
N ILE A 37 -1.42 13.62 -11.06
CA ILE A 37 -0.45 12.62 -11.50
C ILE A 37 -1.14 11.58 -12.38
N SER A 38 -0.61 11.32 -13.56
CA SER A 38 -1.06 10.26 -14.48
C SER A 38 -0.06 9.12 -14.55
N ASP A 39 -0.44 8.03 -15.24
CA ASP A 39 0.43 6.88 -15.52
C ASP A 39 1.05 6.27 -14.25
N VAL A 40 0.25 6.24 -13.19
CA VAL A 40 0.66 5.83 -11.86
C VAL A 40 0.95 4.33 -11.82
N THR A 41 2.16 3.99 -11.39
CA THR A 41 2.57 2.64 -11.00
C THR A 41 2.87 2.63 -9.51
N ILE A 42 2.14 1.80 -8.76
CA ILE A 42 2.42 1.54 -7.34
C ILE A 42 3.44 0.41 -7.26
N GLY A 43 4.56 0.69 -6.59
CA GLY A 43 5.65 -0.25 -6.36
C GLY A 43 5.51 -1.03 -5.06
N ASP A 44 6.63 -1.61 -4.65
CA ASP A 44 6.73 -2.44 -3.45
C ASP A 44 6.62 -1.62 -2.16
N HIS A 45 6.68 -2.34 -1.04
CA HIS A 45 6.62 -1.73 0.28
C HIS A 45 7.83 -0.81 0.52
N ALA A 46 7.56 0.46 0.80
CA ALA A 46 8.60 1.44 1.11
C ALA A 46 8.99 1.33 2.60
N PHE A 47 10.15 0.75 2.89
CA PHE A 47 10.64 0.60 4.28
C PHE A 47 10.96 1.95 4.96
N PHE A 48 11.19 2.99 4.17
CA PHE A 48 11.53 4.34 4.61
C PHE A 48 10.72 5.35 3.80
N GLY A 49 10.21 6.40 4.46
CA GLY A 49 9.42 7.45 3.80
C GLY A 49 8.03 7.68 4.40
N CYS A 50 7.52 6.73 5.20
CA CYS A 50 6.32 6.95 5.99
C CYS A 50 6.63 7.29 7.45
N GLY A 51 5.75 8.04 8.12
CA GLY A 51 5.96 8.38 9.52
C GLY A 51 5.77 7.14 10.39
N GLU A 52 6.31 7.18 11.62
CA GLU A 52 6.26 6.05 12.58
C GLU A 52 4.83 5.55 12.89
N SER A 53 3.81 6.35 12.54
CA SER A 53 2.39 6.07 12.77
C SER A 53 1.61 5.65 11.52
N ASP A 54 2.32 5.38 10.41
CA ASP A 54 1.78 4.83 9.17
C ASP A 54 2.11 3.32 9.12
N SER A 55 1.09 2.47 8.97
CA SER A 55 1.26 1.00 9.01
C SER A 55 1.47 0.39 7.62
N ARG A 56 1.36 1.19 6.57
CA ARG A 56 1.44 0.78 5.18
C ARG A 56 2.15 1.87 4.39
N ALA A 57 3.16 1.47 3.63
CA ALA A 57 3.99 2.35 2.84
C ALA A 57 4.25 1.68 1.49
N SER A 58 4.03 2.40 0.39
CA SER A 58 4.26 1.87 -0.96
C SER A 58 4.90 2.95 -1.83
N GLU A 59 5.94 2.59 -2.57
CA GLU A 59 6.55 3.51 -3.54
C GLU A 59 5.57 3.78 -4.69
N PHE A 60 5.68 4.93 -5.35
CA PHE A 60 4.98 5.21 -6.59
C PHE A 60 5.88 5.89 -7.61
N ARG A 61 5.53 5.69 -8.88
CA ARG A 61 6.09 6.41 -10.02
C ARG A 61 4.93 6.87 -10.90
N GLY A 62 5.03 8.06 -11.47
CA GLY A 62 4.02 8.57 -12.40
C GLY A 62 4.51 9.80 -13.16
N THR A 63 3.59 10.46 -13.83
CA THR A 63 3.83 11.70 -14.58
C THR A 63 3.06 12.82 -13.92
N GLY A 64 3.75 13.89 -13.49
CA GLY A 64 3.11 15.05 -12.89
C GLY A 64 2.30 15.85 -13.90
N ALA A 65 1.46 16.77 -13.39
CA ALA A 65 0.62 17.64 -14.23
C ALA A 65 1.41 18.52 -15.23
N ASN A 66 2.72 18.67 -15.01
CA ASN A 66 3.66 19.37 -15.88
C ASN A 66 4.32 18.45 -16.94
N GLY A 67 3.90 17.19 -17.05
CA GLY A 67 4.47 16.20 -17.97
C GLY A 67 5.82 15.62 -17.54
N LYS A 68 6.33 15.96 -16.35
CA LYS A 68 7.61 15.44 -15.85
C LYS A 68 7.41 14.18 -15.01
N PRO A 69 8.35 13.22 -15.05
CA PRO A 69 8.28 12.07 -14.15
C PRO A 69 8.36 12.51 -12.69
N VAL A 70 7.54 11.88 -11.85
CA VAL A 70 7.49 12.09 -10.40
C VAL A 70 7.55 10.75 -9.68
N THR A 71 8.25 10.72 -8.56
CA THR A 71 8.40 9.55 -7.70
C THR A 71 8.21 9.94 -6.24
N GLY A 72 7.92 8.94 -5.41
CA GLY A 72 7.81 9.13 -3.98
C GLY A 72 7.15 7.95 -3.30
N VAL A 73 6.59 8.22 -2.12
CA VAL A 73 5.96 7.23 -1.26
C VAL A 73 4.52 7.62 -0.93
N VAL A 74 3.61 6.66 -1.05
CA VAL A 74 2.25 6.74 -0.55
C VAL A 74 2.18 6.06 0.81
N CYS A 75 1.70 6.79 1.81
CA CYS A 75 1.56 6.34 3.18
C CYS A 75 0.09 6.21 3.56
N SER A 76 -0.25 5.15 4.30
CA SER A 76 -1.57 5.00 4.92
C SER A 76 -1.52 4.26 6.25
N ALA A 77 -2.59 4.40 7.03
CA ALA A 77 -2.84 3.56 8.20
C ALA A 77 -4.29 3.10 8.20
N TRP A 78 -4.61 2.08 9.00
CA TRP A 78 -5.95 1.47 9.06
C TRP A 78 -7.10 2.50 9.18
N LEU A 79 -6.90 3.55 9.99
CA LEU A 79 -7.88 4.61 10.24
C LEU A 79 -7.45 5.98 9.69
N LYS A 80 -6.40 6.04 8.87
CA LYS A 80 -5.87 7.30 8.33
C LYS A 80 -6.09 7.38 6.82
N GLY A 81 -6.19 8.62 6.33
CA GLY A 81 -6.20 8.90 4.90
C GLY A 81 -4.87 8.57 4.22
N ILE A 82 -4.84 8.80 2.91
CA ILE A 82 -3.64 8.66 2.10
C ILE A 82 -2.80 9.93 2.22
N THR A 83 -1.51 9.78 2.53
CA THR A 83 -0.53 10.88 2.44
C THR A 83 0.45 10.56 1.33
N VAL A 84 0.72 11.53 0.45
CA VAL A 84 1.71 11.41 -0.62
C VAL A 84 2.93 12.23 -0.23
N ARG A 85 4.12 11.61 -0.24
CA ARG A 85 5.41 12.29 -0.05
C ARG A 85 6.24 12.10 -1.30
N TYR A 86 6.65 13.21 -1.89
CA TYR A 86 7.54 13.22 -3.05
C TYR A 86 9.00 13.08 -2.59
N ASP A 87 9.83 12.52 -3.46
CA ASP A 87 11.29 12.49 -3.30
C ASP A 87 11.93 13.89 -3.46
#